data_AF-A0A3D8IFY4-F1
#
_entry.id   AF-A0A3D8IFY4-F1
#
_cell.length_a   1.000
_cell.length_b   1.000
_cell.length_c   1.000
_cell.angle_alpha   90.00
_cell.angle_beta   90.00
_cell.angle_gamma   90.00
#
_symmetry.space_group_name_H-M   'P 1'
#
loop_
_entity.id
_entity.type
_entity.pdbx_description
1 polymer ?
#
loop_
_entity_poly.entity_id
_entity_poly.type
_entity_poly.pdbx_seq_one_letter_code
_entity_poly.pdbx_strand_id
1 'polypeptide(L)'
;MRDVSQLDLIMEFFKNNPNRDIPHPEVVDWVVNEYKKRTGKVFRDPDRGIRSLHQKGHLQKIAKGVYKYDPNFVNLRNDLEDFTQSLKAKILERDNYKCVICGMGKKEGVELHIDHIKPKDLGGKASLENGQTLCSRHNFLKKNLKQTETGKKMFIQMLETAKDSNEIELVKFLEDVLSVYEKHNINGHIVWKK
;
A
#
# COMPACT_ATOMS: atom_id res chain seq x y z
N MET A 1 -29.70 0.82 -21.77
CA MET A 1 -29.70 0.10 -20.49
C MET A 1 -28.38 0.38 -19.79
N ARG A 2 -28.37 0.83 -18.52
CA ARG A 2 -27.10 1.00 -17.78
C ARG A 2 -26.49 -0.38 -17.56
N ASP A 3 -25.26 -0.58 -18.03
CA ASP A 3 -24.50 -1.80 -17.74
C ASP A 3 -24.30 -1.85 -16.22
N VAL A 4 -24.84 -2.86 -15.55
CA VAL A 4 -24.74 -2.99 -14.09
C VAL A 4 -23.28 -3.25 -13.75
N SER A 5 -22.64 -2.34 -13.02
CA SER A 5 -21.28 -2.55 -12.54
C SER A 5 -21.23 -3.67 -11.51
N GLN A 6 -20.22 -4.53 -11.58
CA GLN A 6 -19.97 -5.57 -10.58
C GLN A 6 -19.84 -4.99 -9.16
N LEU A 7 -19.23 -3.79 -9.04
CA LEU A 7 -19.07 -3.12 -7.75
C LEU A 7 -20.40 -2.59 -7.21
N ASP A 8 -21.26 -2.08 -8.10
CA ASP A 8 -22.59 -1.58 -7.73
C ASP A 8 -23.48 -2.72 -7.23
N LEU A 9 -23.38 -3.91 -7.84
CA LEU A 9 -24.13 -5.09 -7.41
C LEU A 9 -23.68 -5.59 -6.03
N ILE A 10 -22.38 -5.58 -5.74
CA ILE A 10 -21.89 -5.87 -4.37
C ILE A 10 -22.48 -4.85 -3.39
N MET A 11 -22.45 -3.56 -3.74
CA MET A 11 -22.99 -2.51 -2.87
C MET A 11 -24.51 -2.65 -2.68
N GLU A 12 -25.25 -3.06 -3.71
CA GLU A 12 -26.69 -3.35 -3.65
C GLU A 12 -26.98 -4.44 -2.62
N PHE A 13 -26.24 -5.56 -2.63
CA PHE A 13 -26.39 -6.64 -1.66
C PHE A 13 -26.27 -6.13 -0.21
N PHE A 14 -25.21 -5.36 0.06
CA PHE A 14 -24.95 -4.82 1.39
C PHE A 14 -26.00 -3.79 1.83
N LYS A 15 -26.48 -2.94 0.91
CA LYS A 15 -27.58 -1.99 1.19
C LYS A 15 -28.90 -2.68 1.52
N ASN A 16 -29.16 -3.83 0.92
CA ASN A 16 -30.34 -4.65 1.21
C ASN A 16 -30.20 -5.46 2.50
N ASN A 17 -28.99 -5.54 3.07
CA ASN A 17 -28.69 -6.26 4.30
C ASN A 17 -27.94 -5.35 5.31
N PRO A 18 -28.50 -4.18 5.66
CA PRO A 18 -27.82 -3.25 6.55
C PRO A 18 -27.69 -3.84 7.95
N ASN A 19 -26.64 -3.44 8.64
CA ASN A 19 -26.32 -3.79 10.02
C ASN A 19 -26.09 -5.29 10.31
N ARG A 20 -25.99 -6.14 9.29
CA ARG A 20 -25.61 -7.55 9.42
C ARG A 20 -24.12 -7.76 9.23
N ASP A 21 -23.58 -8.70 9.99
CA ASP A 21 -22.20 -9.20 9.84
C ASP A 21 -22.19 -10.28 8.77
N ILE A 22 -21.77 -9.93 7.55
CA ILE A 22 -21.90 -10.78 6.37
C ILE A 22 -20.55 -11.44 6.04
N PRO A 23 -20.46 -12.78 6.06
CA PRO A 23 -19.29 -13.51 5.55
C PRO A 23 -19.15 -13.37 4.03
N HIS A 24 -17.90 -13.37 3.54
CA HIS A 24 -17.59 -13.34 2.10
C HIS A 24 -18.38 -14.37 1.28
N PRO A 25 -18.46 -15.67 1.66
CA PRO A 25 -19.19 -16.66 0.87
C PRO A 25 -20.64 -16.25 0.59
N GLU A 26 -21.34 -15.69 1.57
CA GLU A 26 -22.75 -15.30 1.43
C GLU A 26 -22.94 -14.24 0.34
N VAL A 27 -22.15 -13.16 0.38
CA VAL A 27 -22.21 -12.11 -0.64
C VAL A 27 -21.68 -12.60 -1.98
N VAL A 28 -20.62 -13.41 -2.01
CA VAL A 28 -20.01 -13.97 -3.24
C VAL A 28 -21.02 -14.84 -3.98
N ASP A 29 -21.67 -15.76 -3.28
CA ASP A 29 -22.65 -16.68 -3.87
C ASP A 29 -23.84 -15.91 -4.43
N TRP A 30 -24.30 -14.86 -3.74
CA TRP A 30 -25.38 -14.02 -4.23
C TRP A 30 -24.98 -13.21 -5.46
N VAL A 31 -23.86 -12.46 -5.41
CA VAL A 31 -23.48 -11.55 -6.52
C VAL A 31 -23.11 -12.31 -7.79
N VAL A 32 -22.48 -13.49 -7.67
CA VAL A 32 -22.13 -14.32 -8.83
C VAL A 32 -23.39 -14.80 -9.54
N ASN A 33 -24.36 -15.31 -8.78
CA ASN A 33 -25.63 -15.78 -9.32
C ASN A 33 -26.46 -14.63 -9.91
N GLU A 34 -26.57 -13.53 -9.18
CA GLU A 34 -27.39 -12.39 -9.57
C GLU A 34 -26.81 -11.66 -10.80
N TYR A 35 -25.50 -11.51 -10.89
CA TYR A 35 -24.86 -10.89 -12.05
C TYR A 35 -25.04 -11.72 -13.32
N LYS A 36 -24.92 -13.05 -13.21
CA LYS A 36 -25.18 -13.98 -14.32
C LYS A 36 -26.63 -13.89 -14.79
N LYS A 37 -27.59 -13.81 -13.87
CA LYS A 37 -29.02 -13.63 -14.20
C LYS A 37 -29.29 -12.30 -14.92
N ARG A 38 -28.72 -11.19 -14.43
CA ARG A 38 -29.00 -9.84 -14.96
C ARG A 38 -28.28 -9.53 -16.27
N THR A 39 -27.08 -10.08 -16.47
CA THR A 39 -26.20 -9.67 -17.58
C THR A 39 -25.83 -10.80 -18.52
N GLY A 40 -26.05 -12.06 -18.13
CA GLY A 40 -25.52 -13.24 -18.82
C GLY A 40 -24.00 -13.43 -18.68
N LYS A 41 -23.28 -12.49 -18.07
CA LYS A 41 -21.81 -12.50 -17.93
C LYS A 41 -21.38 -13.16 -16.61
N VAL A 42 -20.12 -13.55 -16.54
CA VAL A 42 -19.51 -14.11 -15.33
C VAL A 42 -19.02 -12.98 -14.41
N PHE A 43 -19.37 -13.03 -13.13
CA PHE A 43 -18.81 -12.13 -12.13
C PHE A 43 -17.32 -12.45 -11.92
N ARG A 44 -16.44 -11.45 -11.92
CA ARG A 44 -14.99 -11.65 -11.74
C ARG A 44 -14.51 -11.02 -10.43
N ASP A 45 -13.76 -11.80 -9.65
CA ASP A 45 -13.08 -11.36 -8.43
C ASP A 45 -13.96 -10.58 -7.42
N PRO A 46 -15.06 -11.19 -6.92
CA PRO A 46 -15.96 -10.55 -5.96
C PRO A 46 -15.25 -10.17 -4.65
N ASP A 47 -14.33 -11.01 -4.17
CA ASP A 47 -13.51 -10.72 -2.99
C ASP A 47 -12.72 -9.41 -3.12
N ARG A 48 -12.14 -9.12 -4.30
CA ARG A 48 -11.46 -7.84 -4.53
C ARG A 48 -12.43 -6.67 -4.51
N GLY A 49 -13.62 -6.84 -5.07
CA GLY A 49 -14.68 -5.83 -5.02
C GLY A 49 -15.07 -5.48 -3.58
N ILE A 50 -15.32 -6.49 -2.74
CA ILE A 50 -15.67 -6.30 -1.32
C ILE A 50 -14.55 -5.58 -0.56
N ARG A 51 -13.29 -6.03 -0.74
CA ARG A 51 -12.12 -5.37 -0.15
C ARG A 51 -11.99 -3.91 -0.59
N SER A 52 -12.26 -3.61 -1.86
CA SER A 52 -12.25 -2.24 -2.39
C SER A 52 -13.30 -1.37 -1.73
N LEU A 53 -14.53 -1.87 -1.54
CA LEU A 53 -15.60 -1.14 -0.85
C LEU A 53 -15.25 -0.85 0.61
N HIS A 54 -14.64 -1.81 1.31
CA HIS A 54 -14.11 -1.58 2.65
C HIS A 54 -13.00 -0.52 2.66
N GLN A 55 -12.04 -0.59 1.74
CA GLN A 55 -10.95 0.41 1.65
C GLN A 55 -11.49 1.82 1.40
N LYS A 56 -12.55 1.96 0.60
CA LYS A 56 -13.25 3.24 0.36
C LYS A 56 -14.10 3.71 1.55
N GLY A 57 -14.24 2.91 2.60
CA GLY A 57 -15.03 3.24 3.78
C GLY A 57 -16.53 2.98 3.65
N HIS A 58 -16.98 2.26 2.61
CA HIS A 58 -18.37 1.87 2.47
C HIS A 58 -18.76 0.72 3.41
N LEU A 59 -17.80 -0.16 3.72
CA LEU A 59 -18.03 -1.35 4.56
C LEU A 59 -17.11 -1.31 5.78
N GLN A 60 -17.60 -1.79 6.91
CA GLN A 60 -16.81 -2.08 8.10
C GLN A 60 -16.30 -3.51 8.04
N LYS A 61 -15.04 -3.74 8.37
CA LYS A 61 -14.50 -5.10 8.55
C LYS A 61 -14.65 -5.50 10.01
N ILE A 62 -15.55 -6.45 10.27
CA ILE A 62 -15.83 -6.95 11.63
C ILE A 62 -14.82 -8.03 12.01
N ALA A 63 -14.52 -8.93 11.08
CA ALA A 63 -13.54 -9.99 11.24
C ALA A 63 -12.87 -10.34 9.91
N LYS A 64 -11.95 -11.31 9.91
CA LYS A 64 -11.35 -11.81 8.67
C LYS A 64 -12.43 -12.42 7.78
N GLY A 65 -12.72 -11.77 6.65
CA GLY A 65 -13.73 -12.23 5.69
C GLY A 65 -15.18 -11.90 6.08
N VAL A 66 -15.40 -11.04 7.09
CA VAL A 66 -16.75 -10.63 7.53
C VAL A 66 -16.86 -9.11 7.47
N TYR A 67 -17.86 -8.63 6.73
CA TYR A 67 -18.08 -7.21 6.46
C TYR A 67 -19.51 -6.80 6.81
N LYS A 68 -19.67 -5.55 7.25
CA LYS A 68 -20.95 -4.96 7.63
C LYS A 68 -21.13 -3.63 6.91
N TYR A 69 -22.32 -3.43 6.35
CA TYR A 69 -22.75 -2.11 5.90
C TYR A 69 -23.64 -1.48 6.98
N ASP A 70 -23.27 -0.29 7.43
CA ASP A 70 -24.06 0.47 8.38
C ASP A 70 -24.32 1.85 7.75
N PRO A 71 -25.60 2.17 7.43
CA PRO A 71 -25.96 3.45 6.82
C PRO A 71 -25.53 4.68 7.65
N ASN A 72 -25.43 4.55 8.97
CA ASN A 72 -25.07 5.63 9.88
C ASN A 72 -23.54 5.73 10.12
N PHE A 73 -22.79 4.71 9.70
CA PHE A 73 -21.33 4.65 9.86
C PHE A 73 -20.59 4.78 8.51
N VAL A 74 -21.23 5.20 7.42
CA VAL A 74 -20.52 5.34 6.14
C VAL A 74 -19.47 6.46 6.24
N ASN A 75 -18.30 6.09 6.72
CA ASN A 75 -17.15 6.94 6.89
C ASN A 75 -16.38 6.83 5.59
N LEU A 76 -16.89 7.51 4.54
CA LEU A 76 -16.19 7.63 3.27
C LEU A 76 -14.76 8.06 3.60
N ARG A 77 -13.80 7.19 3.31
CA ARG A 77 -12.37 7.45 3.52
C ARG A 77 -11.91 8.45 2.46
N ASN A 78 -12.39 9.69 2.58
CA ASN A 78 -11.96 10.83 1.78
C ASN A 78 -10.48 11.17 2.06
N ASP A 79 -9.90 10.62 3.11
CA ASP A 79 -8.49 10.70 3.46
C ASP A 79 -7.59 9.77 2.64
N LEU A 80 -8.15 8.77 1.94
CA LEU A 80 -7.41 7.80 1.13
C LEU A 80 -7.40 8.15 -0.36
N GLU A 81 -7.41 9.44 -0.70
CA GLU A 81 -7.33 9.91 -2.09
C GLU A 81 -6.15 9.27 -2.84
N ASP A 82 -6.40 8.83 -4.06
CA ASP A 82 -5.34 8.47 -5.01
C ASP A 82 -4.81 9.72 -5.70
N PHE A 83 -3.54 9.67 -6.11
CA PHE A 83 -2.99 10.71 -6.97
C PHE A 83 -3.84 10.85 -8.24
N THR A 84 -4.30 12.07 -8.54
CA THR A 84 -4.93 12.37 -9.82
C THR A 84 -3.92 12.20 -10.96
N GLN A 85 -4.39 11.97 -12.19
CA GLN A 85 -3.48 11.80 -13.34
C GLN A 85 -2.63 13.05 -13.57
N SER A 86 -3.17 14.25 -13.34
CA SER A 86 -2.41 15.51 -13.40
C SER A 86 -1.31 15.56 -12.34
N LEU A 87 -1.63 15.16 -11.11
CA LEU A 87 -0.64 15.15 -10.03
C LEU A 87 0.46 14.12 -10.27
N LYS A 88 0.10 12.94 -10.81
CA LYS A 88 1.06 11.91 -11.22
C LYS A 88 2.06 12.42 -12.26
N ALA A 89 1.59 13.15 -13.26
CA ALA A 89 2.46 13.75 -14.27
C ALA A 89 3.44 14.76 -13.65
N LYS A 90 2.96 15.63 -12.75
CA LYS A 90 3.82 16.60 -12.03
C LYS A 90 4.89 15.93 -11.17
N ILE A 91 4.55 14.84 -10.49
CA ILE A 91 5.52 14.07 -9.67
C ILE A 91 6.62 13.47 -10.57
N LEU A 92 6.23 12.85 -11.69
CA LEU A 92 7.19 12.29 -12.65
C LEU A 92 8.10 13.34 -13.24
N GLU A 93 7.56 14.50 -13.61
CA GLU A 93 8.33 15.62 -14.15
C GLU A 93 9.34 16.16 -13.13
N ARG A 94 8.90 16.41 -11.88
CA ARG A 94 9.77 16.82 -10.77
C ARG A 94 10.92 15.83 -10.54
N ASP A 95 10.62 14.54 -10.62
CA ASP A 95 11.59 13.46 -10.38
C ASP A 95 12.41 13.12 -11.64
N ASN A 96 12.34 13.94 -12.69
CA ASN A 96 13.04 13.74 -13.97
C ASN A 96 12.78 12.37 -14.61
N TYR A 97 11.59 11.80 -14.39
CA TYR A 97 11.23 10.45 -14.84
C TYR A 97 12.24 9.38 -14.41
N LYS A 98 12.75 9.51 -13.18
CA LYS A 98 13.72 8.60 -12.58
C LYS A 98 13.29 8.21 -11.17
N CYS A 99 13.73 7.04 -10.73
CA CYS A 99 13.55 6.64 -9.35
C CYS A 99 14.36 7.55 -8.43
N VAL A 100 13.72 8.14 -7.42
CA VAL A 100 14.39 9.04 -6.46
C VAL A 100 15.43 8.35 -5.58
N ILE A 101 15.38 7.01 -5.49
CA ILE A 101 16.30 6.21 -4.67
C ILE A 101 17.54 5.77 -5.45
N CYS A 102 17.39 5.35 -6.71
CA CYS A 102 18.50 4.77 -7.49
C CYS A 102 18.80 5.47 -8.81
N GLY A 103 18.08 6.53 -9.16
CA GLY A 103 18.32 7.33 -10.37
C GLY A 103 17.96 6.65 -11.71
N MET A 104 17.60 5.37 -11.72
CA MET A 104 17.20 4.65 -12.93
C MET A 104 15.82 5.09 -13.42
N GLY A 105 15.67 5.25 -14.73
CA GLY A 105 14.41 5.58 -15.41
C GLY A 105 14.08 4.57 -16.50
N LYS A 106 13.16 4.94 -17.40
CA LYS A 106 12.71 4.04 -18.47
C LYS A 106 13.83 3.61 -19.43
N LYS A 107 14.88 4.43 -19.61
CA LYS A 107 16.01 4.12 -20.50
C LYS A 107 16.81 2.92 -20.02
N GLU A 108 16.89 2.74 -18.70
CA GLU A 108 17.55 1.62 -18.03
C GLU A 108 16.63 0.39 -17.91
N GLY A 109 15.47 0.40 -18.57
CA GLY A 109 14.53 -0.73 -18.61
C GLY A 109 13.71 -0.92 -17.34
N VAL A 110 13.72 0.04 -16.41
CA VAL A 110 12.92 -0.06 -15.18
C VAL A 110 11.54 0.58 -15.35
N GLU A 111 10.52 -0.09 -14.84
CA GLU A 111 9.17 0.46 -14.73
C GLU A 111 9.09 1.38 -13.50
N LEU A 112 8.44 2.53 -13.68
CA LEU A 112 8.29 3.57 -12.67
C LEU A 112 6.89 3.58 -12.10
N HIS A 113 6.82 3.69 -10.79
CA HIS A 113 5.62 3.73 -9.97
C HIS A 113 5.61 5.02 -9.19
N ILE A 114 4.42 5.59 -8.98
CA ILE A 114 4.24 6.76 -8.13
C ILE A 114 3.64 6.28 -6.82
N ASP A 115 4.32 6.59 -5.73
CA ASP A 115 3.95 6.13 -4.41
C ASP A 115 4.03 7.28 -3.39
N HIS A 116 3.36 7.11 -2.25
CA HIS A 116 3.36 8.10 -1.17
C HIS A 116 4.63 7.95 -0.32
N ILE A 117 5.29 9.04 0.07
CA ILE A 117 6.41 9.01 1.03
C ILE A 117 5.90 8.52 2.38
N LYS A 118 4.94 9.24 2.97
CA LYS A 118 4.16 8.78 4.10
C LYS A 118 3.00 7.91 3.59
N PRO A 119 2.90 6.63 3.98
CA PRO A 119 1.81 5.76 3.55
C PRO A 119 0.43 6.34 3.86
N LYS A 120 -0.56 6.07 3.00
CA LYS A 120 -1.94 6.51 3.18
C LYS A 120 -2.54 6.07 4.51
N ASP A 121 -2.30 4.82 4.89
CA ASP A 121 -2.80 4.23 6.15
C ASP A 121 -2.24 4.92 7.41
N LEU A 122 -1.16 5.72 7.27
CA LEU A 122 -0.59 6.53 8.33
C LEU A 122 -0.99 8.02 8.20
N GLY A 123 -1.97 8.34 7.38
CA GLY A 123 -2.44 9.71 7.12
C GLY A 123 -1.57 10.48 6.12
N GLY A 124 -0.96 9.79 5.15
CA GLY A 124 -0.25 10.42 4.04
C GLY A 124 -1.21 10.93 2.97
N LYS A 125 -1.16 12.23 2.66
CA LYS A 125 -2.03 12.86 1.65
C LYS A 125 -1.52 12.64 0.23
N ALA A 126 -2.41 12.61 -0.75
CA ALA A 126 -2.04 12.62 -2.16
C ALA A 126 -1.66 14.05 -2.62
N SER A 127 -0.47 14.51 -2.23
CA SER A 127 0.07 15.83 -2.61
C SER A 127 1.38 15.69 -3.40
N LEU A 128 1.84 16.78 -4.01
CA LEU A 128 3.08 16.78 -4.78
C LEU A 128 4.27 16.45 -3.86
N GLU A 129 4.27 17.02 -2.65
CA GLU A 129 5.33 16.88 -1.65
C GLU A 129 5.39 15.46 -1.07
N ASN A 130 4.23 14.82 -0.88
CA ASN A 130 4.16 13.45 -0.37
C ASN A 130 4.22 12.40 -1.49
N GLY A 131 4.28 12.80 -2.77
CA GLY A 131 4.48 11.90 -3.90
C GLY A 131 5.95 11.68 -4.21
N GLN A 132 6.32 10.46 -4.60
CA GLN A 132 7.65 10.12 -5.10
C GLN A 132 7.60 9.09 -6.23
N THR A 133 8.55 9.17 -7.14
CA THR A 133 8.76 8.20 -8.22
C THR A 133 9.73 7.10 -7.76
N LEU A 134 9.29 5.85 -7.78
CA LEU A 134 10.07 4.67 -7.43
C LEU A 134 10.11 3.67 -8.58
N CYS A 135 11.25 3.02 -8.82
CA CYS A 135 11.26 1.86 -9.71
C CYS A 135 10.57 0.66 -9.06
N SER A 136 10.17 -0.35 -9.84
CA SER A 136 9.49 -1.55 -9.33
C SER A 136 10.20 -2.20 -8.14
N ARG A 137 11.54 -2.24 -8.15
CA ARG A 137 12.35 -2.77 -7.03
C ARG A 137 12.16 -1.98 -5.74
N HIS A 138 12.33 -0.66 -5.78
CA HIS A 138 12.22 0.18 -4.58
C HIS A 138 10.77 0.33 -4.11
N ASN A 139 9.81 0.34 -5.04
CA ASN A 139 8.39 0.30 -4.71
C ASN A 139 8.04 -1.00 -3.94
N PHE A 140 8.53 -2.15 -4.41
CA PHE A 140 8.34 -3.43 -3.72
C PHE A 140 9.01 -3.44 -2.33
N LEU A 141 10.26 -2.96 -2.23
CA LEU A 141 10.95 -2.86 -0.95
C LEU A 141 10.17 -2.00 0.04
N LYS A 142 9.68 -0.83 -0.36
CA LYS A 142 8.90 0.07 0.50
C LYS A 142 7.57 -0.55 0.98
N LYS A 143 6.92 -1.36 0.15
CA LYS A 143 5.66 -2.04 0.52
C LYS A 143 5.87 -3.11 1.59
N ASN A 144 7.00 -3.82 1.52
CA ASN A 144 7.28 -4.94 2.42
C ASN A 144 8.12 -4.55 3.64
N LEU A 145 8.93 -3.50 3.52
CA LEU A 145 9.84 -3.03 4.55
C LEU A 145 9.64 -1.53 4.72
N LYS A 146 9.38 -1.10 5.97
CA LYS A 146 9.34 0.34 6.28
C LYS A 146 10.71 0.94 5.93
N GLN A 147 10.74 2.14 5.33
CA GLN A 147 12.00 2.71 4.77
C GLN A 147 13.17 2.71 5.77
N THR A 148 12.91 3.08 7.03
CA THR A 148 13.93 3.11 8.09
C THR A 148 14.36 1.71 8.56
N GLU A 149 13.48 0.71 8.45
CA GLU A 149 13.79 -0.67 8.80
C GLU A 149 14.71 -1.30 7.76
N THR A 150 14.47 -1.05 6.47
CA THR A 150 15.37 -1.47 5.39
C THR A 150 16.77 -0.90 5.58
N GLY A 151 16.86 0.42 5.84
CA GLY A 151 18.14 1.09 6.07
C GLY A 151 18.91 0.46 7.24
N LYS A 152 18.25 0.27 8.39
CA LYS A 152 18.87 -0.35 9.56
C LYS A 152 19.39 -1.76 9.26
N LYS A 153 18.60 -2.63 8.62
CA LYS A 153 19.03 -3.99 8.25
C LYS A 153 20.22 -3.99 7.28
N MET A 154 20.24 -3.07 6.31
CA MET A 154 21.36 -2.93 5.37
C MET A 154 22.65 -2.53 6.08
N PHE A 155 22.60 -1.58 7.01
CA PHE A 155 23.79 -1.18 7.77
C PHE A 155 24.31 -2.31 8.67
N ILE A 156 23.44 -3.13 9.26
CA ILE A 156 23.84 -4.32 10.03
C ILE A 156 24.59 -5.31 9.14
N GLN A 157 24.03 -5.65 7.97
CA GLN A 157 24.69 -6.57 7.03
C GLN A 157 26.04 -6.03 6.55
N MET A 158 26.11 -4.71 6.30
CA MET A 158 27.35 -4.06 5.88
C MET A 158 28.40 -4.06 7.00
N LEU A 159 27.97 -3.91 8.25
CA LEU A 159 28.86 -3.95 9.42
C LEU A 159 29.48 -5.35 9.56
N GLU A 160 28.69 -6.41 9.42
CA GLU A 160 29.18 -7.79 9.45
C GLU A 160 30.22 -8.01 8.35
N THR A 161 29.91 -7.60 7.12
CA THR A 161 30.84 -7.70 5.98
C THR A 161 32.12 -6.87 6.19
N ALA A 162 32.00 -5.66 6.74
CA ALA A 162 33.15 -4.78 7.00
C ALA A 162 34.05 -5.33 8.12
N LYS A 163 33.46 -5.99 9.14
CA LYS A 163 34.20 -6.71 10.18
C LYS A 163 34.99 -7.88 9.58
N ASP A 164 34.36 -8.67 8.71
CA ASP A 164 35.02 -9.81 8.05
C ASP A 164 36.18 -9.36 7.14
N SER A 165 36.04 -8.21 6.48
CA SER A 165 37.07 -7.61 5.61
C SER A 165 38.09 -6.72 6.34
N ASN A 166 38.01 -6.60 7.68
CA ASN A 166 38.85 -5.70 8.50
C ASN A 166 38.87 -4.22 8.05
N GLU A 167 37.75 -3.71 7.55
CA GLU A 167 37.61 -2.31 7.13
C GLU A 167 37.32 -1.39 8.33
N ILE A 168 38.35 -1.07 9.12
CA ILE A 168 38.23 -0.40 10.44
C ILE A 168 37.44 0.93 10.37
N GLU A 169 37.71 1.77 9.37
CA GLU A 169 37.02 3.06 9.22
C GLU A 169 35.53 2.90 8.90
N LEU A 170 35.20 1.92 8.05
CA LEU A 170 33.83 1.62 7.67
C LEU A 170 33.05 1.03 8.84
N VAL A 171 33.68 0.13 9.61
CA VAL A 171 33.11 -0.42 10.85
C VAL A 171 32.73 0.71 11.80
N LYS A 172 33.65 1.64 12.07
CA LYS A 172 33.41 2.78 12.97
C LYS A 172 32.24 3.66 12.49
N PHE A 173 32.21 3.98 11.19
CA PHE A 173 31.11 4.75 10.61
C PHE A 173 29.76 4.04 10.77
N LEU A 174 29.70 2.73 10.52
CA LEU A 174 28.47 1.94 10.61
C LEU A 174 27.98 1.80 12.04
N GLU A 175 28.89 1.65 13.01
CA GLU A 175 28.57 1.67 14.45
C GLU A 175 27.97 3.01 14.87
N ASP A 176 28.55 4.13 14.42
CA ASP A 176 28.01 5.47 14.69
C ASP A 176 26.59 5.61 14.13
N VAL A 177 26.35 5.21 12.88
CA VAL A 177 25.02 5.25 12.25
C VAL A 177 24.02 4.38 13.03
N LEU A 178 24.38 3.15 13.39
CA LEU A 178 23.50 2.24 14.12
C LEU A 178 23.24 2.71 15.56
N SER A 179 24.20 3.37 16.20
CA SER A 179 24.02 3.98 17.53
C SER A 179 22.98 5.10 17.51
N VAL A 180 22.87 5.87 16.42
CA VAL A 180 21.85 6.90 16.24
C VAL A 180 20.45 6.26 16.17
N TYR A 181 20.30 5.12 15.48
CA TYR A 181 19.04 4.36 15.49
C TYR A 181 18.65 3.94 16.91
N GLU A 182 19.59 3.43 17.71
CA GLU A 182 19.36 3.05 19.11
C GLU A 182 18.96 4.26 19.97
N LYS A 183 19.74 5.34 19.90
CA LYS A 183 19.55 6.57 20.67
C LYS A 183 18.15 7.17 20.50
N HIS A 184 17.61 7.12 19.28
CA HIS A 184 16.28 7.64 18.96
C HIS A 184 15.16 6.59 19.03
N ASN A 185 15.47 5.36 19.47
CA ASN A 185 14.56 4.21 19.51
C ASN A 185 13.87 3.95 18.15
N ILE A 186 14.57 4.22 17.04
CA ILE A 186 14.08 3.94 15.69
C ILE A 186 14.30 2.45 15.40
N ASN A 187 13.20 1.73 15.18
CA ASN A 187 13.21 0.28 14.96
C ASN A 187 13.91 -0.50 16.08
N GLY A 188 13.60 -0.18 17.35
CA GLY A 188 14.23 -0.79 18.54
C GLY A 188 14.07 -2.31 18.64
N HIS A 189 13.09 -2.90 17.94
CA HIS A 189 12.92 -4.36 17.82
C HIS A 189 14.01 -5.04 16.97
N ILE A 190 14.83 -4.27 16.23
CA ILE A 190 15.95 -4.76 15.43
C ILE A 190 17.23 -4.47 16.19
N VAL A 191 17.86 -5.52 16.70
CA VAL A 191 19.09 -5.46 17.50
C VAL A 191 20.28 -5.83 16.61
N TRP A 192 21.43 -5.21 16.84
CA TRP A 192 22.68 -5.47 16.12
C TRP A 192 23.81 -5.81 17.09
N LYS A 193 24.79 -6.59 16.61
CA LYS A 193 25.93 -7.01 17.43
C LYS A 193 27.05 -5.98 17.32
N LYS A 194 27.31 -5.32 18.45
CA LYS A 194 28.49 -4.48 18.65
C LYS A 194 29.76 -5.32 18.54
#